data_AF-A0A3C0N034-F1
#
_entry.id   AF-A0A3C0N034-F1
#
_cell.length_a   1.000
_cell.length_b   1.000
_cell.length_c   1.000
_cell.angle_alpha   90.00
_cell.angle_beta   90.00
_cell.angle_gamma   90.00
#
_symmetry.space_group_name_H-M   'P 1'
#
loop_
_entity.id
_entity.type
_entity.pdbx_description
1 polymer ?
#
loop_
_entity_poly.entity_id
_entity_poly.type
_entity_poly.pdbx_seq_one_letter_code
_entity_poly.pdbx_strand_id
1 'polypeptide(L)'
;MYGWGSFKDHVVYTHWGQRIKEKENMRERYFEAGNLYLATYLLFCGFTMKGLKGDGKLKKILFDHTPEITKACEDFYADSDARRLFDCYRRAKDYLFQNGV
;
A
#
# COMPACT_ATOMS: atom_id res chain seq x y z
N MET A 1 63.96 19.36 12.25
CA MET A 1 63.68 18.76 13.57
C MET A 1 62.77 17.56 13.36
N TYR A 2 63.25 16.38 13.77
CA TYR A 2 62.55 15.10 13.71
C TYR A 2 61.44 15.03 14.77
N GLY A 3 60.38 14.28 14.46
CA GLY A 3 59.38 13.83 15.42
C GLY A 3 58.57 12.67 14.85
N TRP A 4 59.02 11.44 15.14
CA TRP A 4 58.35 10.18 14.82
C TRP A 4 57.08 9.98 15.66
N GLY A 5 56.06 9.34 15.09
CA GLY A 5 54.86 8.92 15.83
C GLY A 5 53.96 8.02 15.00
N SER A 6 54.33 6.75 14.91
CA SER A 6 53.49 5.65 14.43
C SER A 6 52.34 5.42 15.41
N PHE A 7 51.10 5.28 14.95
CA PHE A 7 50.22 4.17 15.35
C PHE A 7 48.94 4.12 14.48
N LYS A 8 48.50 2.88 14.25
CA LYS A 8 47.39 2.44 13.42
C LYS A 8 46.06 3.04 13.88
N ASP A 9 45.23 3.45 12.93
CA ASP A 9 43.81 3.16 12.98
C ASP A 9 43.27 2.96 11.56
N HIS A 10 42.89 1.71 11.27
CA HIS A 10 42.02 1.38 10.17
C HIS A 10 40.65 1.99 10.44
N VAL A 11 40.35 3.14 9.83
CA VAL A 11 38.98 3.60 9.73
C VAL A 11 38.44 3.19 8.37
N VAL A 12 37.77 2.05 8.36
CA VAL A 12 36.91 1.64 7.24
C VAL A 12 35.71 2.57 7.24
N TYR A 13 35.74 3.61 6.41
CA TYR A 13 34.53 4.33 6.06
C TYR A 13 33.77 3.48 5.04
N THR A 14 32.82 2.68 5.52
CA THR A 14 31.80 2.09 4.67
C THR A 14 30.98 3.23 4.06
N HIS A 15 31.22 3.49 2.79
CA HIS A 15 30.28 4.16 1.90
C HIS A 15 28.92 3.44 2.01
N TRP A 16 27.80 4.18 1.88
CA TRP A 16 26.40 3.69 1.91
C TRP A 16 25.58 3.87 3.20
N GLY A 17 25.78 4.98 3.92
CA GLY A 17 24.83 5.51 4.91
C GLY A 17 23.58 6.21 4.32
N GLN A 18 23.23 5.98 3.05
CA GLN A 18 22.17 6.73 2.33
C GLN A 18 20.91 5.92 1.98
N ARG A 19 20.80 4.64 2.37
CA ARG A 19 19.72 3.75 1.87
C ARG A 19 18.48 3.57 2.74
N ILE A 20 18.29 4.36 3.80
CA ILE A 20 17.17 4.14 4.74
C ILE A 20 16.12 5.27 4.72
N LYS A 21 16.44 6.46 4.20
CA LYS A 21 15.51 7.62 4.28
C LYS A 21 14.40 7.67 3.23
N GLU A 22 14.51 6.93 2.12
CA GLU A 22 13.47 6.92 1.07
C GLU A 22 12.31 5.97 1.36
N LYS A 23 12.49 4.98 2.23
CA LYS A 23 11.45 3.97 2.50
C LYS A 23 10.35 4.44 3.45
N GLU A 24 10.58 5.49 4.24
CA GLU A 24 9.58 6.05 5.14
C GLU A 24 8.67 7.09 4.44
N ASN A 25 9.18 7.83 3.45
CA ASN A 25 8.41 8.88 2.76
C ASN A 25 7.36 8.36 1.75
N MET A 26 7.38 7.07 1.40
CA MET A 26 6.33 6.48 0.54
C MET A 26 5.06 6.10 1.30
N ARG A 27 5.09 6.03 2.64
CA ARG A 27 3.91 5.61 3.42
C ARG A 27 2.82 6.67 3.47
N GLU A 28 3.15 7.94 3.25
CA GLU A 28 2.17 9.04 3.37
C GLU A 28 1.55 9.50 2.05
N ARG A 29 2.10 9.07 0.91
CA ARG A 29 1.65 9.55 -0.41
C ARG A 29 0.48 8.76 -1.00
N TYR A 30 0.28 7.52 -0.59
CA TYR A 30 -0.68 6.63 -1.24
C TYR A 30 -1.61 5.96 -0.23
N PHE A 31 -2.89 5.91 -0.60
CA PHE A 31 -3.91 5.16 0.12
C PHE A 31 -3.89 3.70 -0.33
N GLU A 32 -3.85 2.78 0.63
CA GLU A 32 -3.95 1.34 0.38
C GLU A 32 -5.40 0.87 0.48
N ALA A 33 -5.97 0.38 -0.62
CA ALA A 33 -7.26 -0.30 -0.53
C ALA A 33 -7.12 -1.62 0.24
N GLY A 34 -7.79 -1.71 1.40
CA GLY A 34 -7.68 -2.86 2.31
C GLY A 34 -8.27 -4.17 1.74
N ASN A 35 -9.10 -4.10 0.71
CA ASN A 35 -9.63 -5.27 0.00
C ASN A 35 -10.04 -4.88 -1.44
N LEU A 36 -10.28 -5.89 -2.28
CA LEU A 36 -10.63 -5.71 -3.69
C LEU A 36 -11.98 -4.99 -3.88
N TYR A 37 -12.93 -5.17 -2.96
CA TYR A 37 -14.25 -4.53 -3.06
C TYR A 37 -14.15 -3.02 -2.88
N LEU A 38 -13.40 -2.57 -1.86
CA LEU A 38 -13.10 -1.16 -1.66
C LEU A 38 -12.33 -0.58 -2.85
N ALA A 39 -11.34 -1.29 -3.38
CA ALA A 39 -10.62 -0.83 -4.57
C ALA A 39 -11.54 -0.66 -5.79
N THR A 40 -12.49 -1.58 -5.97
CA THR A 40 -13.47 -1.54 -7.05
C THR A 40 -14.45 -0.37 -6.87
N TYR A 41 -14.85 -0.09 -5.63
CA TYR A 41 -15.68 1.07 -5.31
C TYR A 41 -14.96 2.39 -5.59
N LEU A 42 -13.69 2.52 -5.19
CA LEU A 42 -12.89 3.72 -5.47
C LEU A 42 -12.72 3.95 -6.98
N LEU A 43 -12.53 2.88 -7.76
CA LEU A 43 -12.55 2.95 -9.22
C LEU A 43 -13.89 3.43 -9.77
N PHE A 44 -15.00 2.90 -9.24
CA PHE A 44 -16.35 3.31 -9.62
C PHE A 44 -16.61 4.80 -9.32
N CYS A 45 -16.06 5.32 -8.22
CA CYS A 45 -16.09 6.75 -7.88
C CYS A 45 -15.18 7.62 -8.77
N GLY A 46 -14.39 7.03 -9.67
CA GLY A 46 -13.52 7.75 -10.61
C GLY A 46 -12.09 7.99 -10.13
N PHE A 47 -11.67 7.38 -9.01
CA PHE A 47 -10.29 7.50 -8.55
C PHE A 47 -9.33 6.68 -9.40
N THR A 48 -8.13 7.22 -9.64
CA THR A 48 -7.11 6.58 -10.49
C THR A 48 -6.20 5.67 -9.68
N MET A 49 -5.98 4.44 -10.16
CA MET A 49 -4.99 3.52 -9.59
C MET A 49 -3.57 4.03 -9.83
N LYS A 50 -2.75 4.06 -8.78
CA LYS A 50 -1.34 4.51 -8.86
C LYS A 50 -0.33 3.38 -8.88
N GLY A 51 -0.74 2.19 -8.46
CA GLY A 51 0.12 1.02 -8.52
C GLY A 51 -0.38 -0.12 -7.65
N LEU A 52 0.53 -1.06 -7.41
CA LEU A 52 0.30 -2.23 -6.59
C LEU A 52 1.36 -2.30 -5.49
N LYS A 53 0.97 -2.76 -4.31
CA LYS A 53 1.88 -3.02 -3.19
C LYS A 53 1.66 -4.41 -2.63
N GLY A 54 2.75 -5.09 -2.27
CA GLY A 54 2.72 -6.43 -1.68
C GLY A 54 2.94 -7.55 -2.70
N ASP A 55 3.02 -8.77 -2.18
CA ASP A 55 3.43 -9.95 -2.93
C ASP A 55 2.34 -11.02 -2.99
N GLY A 56 2.28 -11.74 -4.12
CA GLY A 56 1.34 -12.85 -4.32
C GLY A 56 -0.12 -12.47 -4.06
N LYS A 57 -0.76 -13.21 -3.14
CA LYS A 57 -2.18 -13.01 -2.73
C LYS A 57 -2.40 -11.78 -1.84
N LEU A 58 -1.33 -11.14 -1.35
CA LEU A 58 -1.39 -9.96 -0.48
C LEU A 58 -1.23 -8.65 -1.26
N LYS A 59 -1.33 -8.70 -2.60
CA LYS A 59 -1.32 -7.51 -3.45
C LYS A 59 -2.50 -6.61 -3.12
N LYS A 60 -2.21 -5.35 -2.85
CA LYS A 60 -3.17 -4.26 -2.65
C LYS A 60 -3.02 -3.24 -3.77
N ILE A 61 -4.14 -2.61 -4.12
CA ILE A 61 -4.17 -1.51 -5.08
C ILE A 61 -3.92 -0.21 -4.32
N LEU A 62 -3.04 0.63 -4.88
CA LEU A 62 -2.70 1.95 -4.37
C LEU A 62 -3.49 3.03 -5.11
N PHE A 63 -3.96 4.02 -4.36
CA PHE A 63 -4.60 5.24 -4.86
C PHE A 63 -3.86 6.46 -4.30
N ASP A 64 -4.15 7.66 -4.81
CA ASP A 64 -3.67 8.88 -4.17
C ASP A 64 -4.17 8.97 -2.72
N HIS A 65 -3.39 9.56 -1.83
CA HIS A 65 -3.86 9.84 -0.48
C HIS A 65 -4.49 11.23 -0.45
N THR A 66 -5.81 11.30 -0.70
CA THR A 66 -6.58 12.54 -0.68
C THR A 66 -7.77 12.45 0.30
N PRO A 67 -8.25 13.59 0.84
CA PRO A 67 -9.42 13.61 1.73
C PRO A 67 -10.67 12.99 1.09
N GLU A 68 -10.83 13.12 -0.23
CA GLU A 68 -11.97 12.58 -0.98
C GLU A 68 -11.98 11.05 -0.97
N ILE A 69 -10.81 10.42 -1.03
CA ILE A 69 -10.69 8.95 -0.93
C ILE A 69 -11.03 8.48 0.48
N THR A 70 -10.60 9.21 1.50
CA THR A 70 -10.98 8.91 2.90
C THR A 70 -12.49 8.99 3.07
N LYS A 71 -13.13 10.04 2.54
CA LYS A 71 -14.59 10.17 2.57
C LYS A 71 -15.29 9.05 1.81
N ALA A 72 -14.84 8.71 0.61
CA ALA A 72 -15.40 7.60 -0.15
C ALA A 72 -15.22 6.25 0.59
N CYS A 73 -14.12 6.08 1.31
CA CYS A 73 -13.90 4.92 2.16
C CYS A 73 -14.94 4.86 3.29
N GLU A 74 -15.19 5.96 3.98
CA GLU A 74 -16.23 6.06 5.01
C GLU A 74 -17.61 5.76 4.44
N ASP A 75 -17.97 6.36 3.30
CA ASP A 75 -19.24 6.11 2.60
C ASP A 75 -19.41 4.62 2.22
N PHE A 76 -18.31 3.96 1.82
CA PHE A 76 -18.31 2.52 1.54
C PHE A 76 -18.58 1.67 2.78
N TYR A 77 -18.15 2.09 3.97
CA TYR A 77 -18.36 1.34 5.20
C TYR A 77 -19.62 1.75 5.98
N ALA A 78 -20.24 2.89 5.65
CA ALA A 78 -21.45 3.42 6.27
C ALA A 78 -22.76 2.72 5.82
N ASP A 79 -22.71 1.41 5.53
CA ASP A 79 -23.85 0.62 5.04
C ASP A 79 -24.50 1.18 3.75
N SER A 80 -23.69 1.72 2.85
CA SER A 80 -24.17 2.21 1.55
C SER A 80 -24.66 1.08 0.64
N ASP A 81 -25.53 1.42 -0.32
CA ASP A 81 -26.00 0.45 -1.33
C ASP A 81 -24.85 -0.16 -2.14
N ALA A 82 -23.77 0.59 -2.33
CA ALA A 82 -22.55 0.07 -2.94
C ALA A 82 -21.97 -1.09 -2.13
N ARG A 83 -21.88 -0.95 -0.80
CA ARG A 83 -21.43 -2.02 0.09
C ARG A 83 -22.28 -3.27 -0.04
N ARG A 84 -23.61 -3.08 0.00
CA ARG A 84 -24.59 -4.17 -0.13
C ARG A 84 -24.43 -4.91 -1.47
N LEU A 85 -24.22 -4.17 -2.56
CA LEU A 85 -23.96 -4.75 -3.88
C LEU A 85 -22.69 -5.61 -3.87
N PHE A 86 -21.59 -5.11 -3.31
CA PHE A 86 -20.34 -5.87 -3.25
C PHE A 86 -20.42 -7.09 -2.32
N ASP A 87 -21.18 -7.01 -1.23
CA ASP A 87 -21.42 -8.17 -0.36
C ASP A 87 -22.28 -9.23 -1.07
N CYS A 88 -23.28 -8.83 -1.86
CA CYS A 88 -24.04 -9.73 -2.73
C CYS A 88 -23.13 -10.38 -3.80
N TYR A 89 -22.30 -9.59 -4.48
CA TYR A 89 -21.34 -10.10 -5.44
C TYR A 89 -20.36 -11.09 -4.79
N ARG A 90 -19.84 -10.78 -3.61
CA ARG A 90 -18.98 -11.69 -2.84
C ARG A 90 -19.70 -13.01 -2.57
N ARG A 91 -20.95 -12.98 -2.10
CA ARG A 91 -21.72 -14.21 -1.82
C ARG A 91 -21.95 -15.04 -3.09
N ALA A 92 -22.32 -14.41 -4.20
CA ALA A 92 -22.51 -15.10 -5.47
C ALA A 92 -21.19 -15.73 -5.98
N LYS A 93 -20.09 -14.97 -5.89
CA LYS A 93 -18.75 -15.42 -6.24
C LYS A 93 -18.31 -16.58 -5.35
N ASP A 94 -18.44 -16.45 -4.03
CA ASP A 94 -18.10 -17.50 -3.08
C ASP A 94 -18.94 -18.76 -3.34
N TYR A 95 -20.23 -18.63 -3.63
CA TYR A 95 -21.10 -19.75 -4.01
C TYR A 95 -20.61 -20.46 -5.28
N LEU A 96 -20.23 -19.71 -6.31
CA LEU A 96 -19.71 -20.26 -7.57
C LEU A 96 -18.40 -21.05 -7.39
N PHE A 97 -17.48 -20.54 -6.55
CA PHE A 97 -16.14 -21.14 -6.41
C PHE A 97 -15.99 -22.09 -5.21
N GLN A 98 -16.88 -22.05 -4.21
CA GLN A 98 -16.90 -23.01 -3.10
C GLN A 98 -17.71 -24.28 -3.42
N ASN A 99 -18.67 -24.20 -4.36
CA ASN A 99 -19.40 -25.35 -4.87
C ASN A 99 -18.83 -25.88 -6.21
N GLY A 100 -17.58 -25.52 -6.53
CA GLY A 100 -16.89 -26.10 -7.68
C GLY A 100 -16.56 -27.57 -7.41
N VAL A 101 -17.06 -28.45 -8.29
CA VAL A 101 -16.78 -29.89 -8.42
C VAL A 101 -15.29 -30.20 -8.37
#